data_AF-A0A8B0SBP0-F1
#
_entry.id   AF-A0A8B0SBP0-F1
#
_cell.length_a   1.000
_cell.length_b   1.000
_cell.length_c   1.000
_cell.angle_alpha   90.00
_cell.angle_beta   90.00
_cell.angle_gamma   90.00
#
_symmetry.space_group_name_H-M   'P 1'
#
loop_
_entity.id
_entity.type
_entity.pdbx_description
1 polymer ?
#
loop_
_entity_poly.entity_id
_entity_poly.type
_entity_poly.pdbx_seq_one_letter_code
_entity_poly.pdbx_strand_id
1 'polypeptide(L)'
;MSCMLPPVCVFCQHFLENNLDRECQAFEEIPNAIMDGKCDHVEPYPGDGGYRFQLIPAERNTFLELNDIRREFNLPAFRLPD
;
A
#
# COMPACT_ATOMS: atom_id res chain seq x y z
N MET A 1 -0.24 -18.77 0.57
CA MET A 1 0.45 -18.54 -0.70
C MET A 1 0.73 -17.05 -0.77
N SER A 2 1.99 -16.63 -0.58
CA SER A 2 2.37 -15.23 -0.84
C SER A 2 2.24 -15.00 -2.33
N CYS A 3 1.23 -14.25 -2.74
CA CYS A 3 1.17 -13.70 -4.09
C CYS A 3 2.42 -12.85 -4.31
N MET A 4 3.17 -13.08 -5.39
CA MET A 4 4.33 -12.26 -5.80
C MET A 4 3.94 -10.84 -6.27
N LEU A 5 2.76 -10.36 -5.87
CA LEU A 5 2.29 -9.02 -6.24
C LEU A 5 2.86 -8.01 -5.24
N PRO A 6 3.27 -6.82 -5.71
CA PRO A 6 3.81 -5.80 -4.83
C PRO A 6 2.78 -5.40 -3.75
N PRO A 7 3.22 -5.12 -2.52
CA PRO A 7 2.35 -4.60 -1.48
C PRO A 7 1.85 -3.21 -1.86
N VAL A 8 0.68 -2.81 -1.37
CA VAL A 8 0.06 -1.50 -1.67
C VAL A 8 0.99 -0.32 -1.32
N CYS A 9 1.85 -0.50 -0.30
CA CYS A 9 2.76 0.52 0.22
C CYS A 9 3.67 1.15 -0.84
N VAL A 10 4.14 0.38 -1.84
CA VAL A 10 5.07 0.91 -2.85
C VAL A 10 4.44 1.98 -3.74
N PHE A 11 3.11 2.06 -3.76
CA PHE A 11 2.36 3.06 -4.51
C PHE A 11 1.98 4.29 -3.67
N CYS A 12 2.40 4.32 -2.39
CA CYS A 12 2.05 5.39 -1.45
C CYS A 12 3.08 6.53 -1.49
N GLN A 13 2.62 7.79 -1.49
CA GLN A 13 3.47 8.99 -1.42
C GLN A 13 4.32 9.06 -0.14
N HIS A 14 3.92 8.34 0.91
CA HIS A 14 4.62 8.29 2.19
C HIS A 14 5.62 7.14 2.30
N PHE A 15 5.71 6.30 1.27
CA PHE A 15 6.70 5.25 1.19
C PHE A 15 8.06 5.85 0.82
N LEU A 16 9.08 5.51 1.61
CA LEU A 16 10.41 6.07 1.49
C LEU A 16 11.29 5.07 0.74
N GLU A 17 11.19 5.10 -0.58
CA GLU A 17 12.03 4.25 -1.42
C GLU A 17 13.52 4.56 -1.19
N ASN A 18 14.34 3.52 -1.03
CA ASN A 18 15.80 3.60 -0.83
C ASN A 18 16.27 4.21 0.50
N ASN A 19 15.43 4.26 1.53
CA ASN A 19 15.86 4.64 2.88
C ASN A 19 16.17 3.38 3.71
N LEU A 20 17.44 3.24 4.10
CA LEU A 20 17.94 2.06 4.85
C LEU A 20 17.43 2.00 6.30
N ASP A 21 17.05 3.13 6.87
CA ASP A 21 16.67 3.23 8.28
C ASP A 21 15.14 3.25 8.46
N ARG A 22 14.38 3.60 7.42
CA ARG A 22 12.92 3.77 7.52
C ARG A 22 12.21 3.69 6.17
N GLU A 23 11.27 2.75 6.04
CA GLU A 23 10.54 2.51 4.78
C GLU A 23 9.25 3.34 4.63
N CYS A 24 8.74 3.95 5.70
CA CYS A 24 7.44 4.64 5.69
C CYS A 24 7.42 5.85 6.65
N GLN A 25 6.74 6.93 6.28
CA GLN A 25 6.55 8.08 7.18
C GLN A 25 5.53 7.85 8.30
N ALA A 26 4.58 6.91 8.10
CA ALA A 26 3.54 6.60 9.08
C ALA A 26 4.06 5.70 10.21
N PHE A 27 4.89 4.71 9.86
CA PHE A 27 5.35 3.68 10.79
C PHE A 27 6.88 3.55 10.75
N GLU A 28 7.48 3.16 11.87
CA GLU A 28 8.88 2.72 11.89
C GLU A 28 9.01 1.33 11.23
N GLU A 29 8.11 0.42 11.57
CA GLU A 29 7.93 -0.89 10.92
C GLU A 29 6.48 -1.00 10.43
N ILE A 30 6.28 -1.26 9.13
CA ILE A 30 4.93 -1.31 8.56
C ILE A 30 4.21 -2.57 9.07
N PRO A 31 3.00 -2.45 9.67
CA PRO A 31 2.24 -3.60 10.13
C PRO A 31 2.01 -4.66 9.03
N ASN A 32 2.23 -5.93 9.36
CA ASN A 32 2.00 -7.05 8.44
C ASN A 32 0.58 -7.07 7.85
N ALA A 33 -0.43 -6.61 8.58
CA ALA A 33 -1.79 -6.51 8.06
C ALA A 33 -1.91 -5.55 6.86
N ILE A 34 -1.11 -4.49 6.83
CA ILE A 34 -1.03 -3.54 5.70
C ILE A 34 -0.21 -4.16 4.57
N MET A 35 0.96 -4.73 4.88
CA MET A 35 1.84 -5.37 3.89
C MET A 35 1.19 -6.57 3.19
N ASP A 36 0.42 -7.38 3.92
CA ASP A 36 -0.34 -8.51 3.37
C ASP A 36 -1.56 -8.09 2.53
N GLY A 37 -1.86 -6.78 2.46
CA GLY A 37 -3.05 -6.27 1.77
C GLY A 37 -4.36 -6.63 2.47
N LYS A 38 -4.35 -6.85 3.80
CA LYS A 38 -5.57 -7.02 4.61
C LYS A 38 -6.16 -5.67 5.05
N CYS A 39 -5.37 -4.59 4.94
CA CYS A 39 -5.77 -3.22 5.22
C CYS A 39 -5.06 -2.29 4.24
N ASP A 40 -5.83 -1.53 3.45
CA ASP A 40 -5.27 -0.64 2.42
C ASP A 40 -4.74 0.70 2.97
N HIS A 41 -4.71 0.84 4.31
CA HIS A 41 -4.32 2.06 5.05
C HIS A 41 -4.98 3.36 4.56
N VAL A 42 -6.13 3.28 3.89
CA VAL A 42 -6.96 4.45 3.52
C VAL A 42 -7.71 5.03 4.73
N GLU A 43 -8.02 4.18 5.70
CA GLU A 43 -8.61 4.56 6.98
C GLU A 43 -7.50 4.83 8.03
N PRO A 44 -7.78 5.63 9.08
CA PRO A 44 -6.87 5.76 10.22
C PRO A 44 -6.49 4.40 10.80
N TYR A 45 -5.21 4.23 11.11
CA TYR A 45 -4.67 3.03 11.72
C TYR A 45 -3.89 3.38 13.00
N PRO A 46 -4.02 2.61 14.10
CA PRO A 46 -3.30 2.90 15.33
C PRO A 46 -1.79 3.06 15.11
N GLY A 47 -1.25 4.21 15.51
CA GLY A 47 0.18 4.53 15.38
C GLY A 47 0.59 5.13 14.03
N ASP A 48 -0.35 5.42 13.12
CA ASP A 48 -0.05 5.99 11.79
C ASP A 48 0.37 7.48 11.80
N GLY A 49 0.29 8.15 12.95
CA GLY A 49 0.65 9.56 13.09
C GLY A 49 -0.22 10.52 12.25
N GLY A 50 -1.38 10.07 11.78
CA GLY A 50 -2.25 10.82 10.87
C GLY A 50 -1.90 10.69 9.38
N TYR A 51 -0.87 9.92 9.04
CA TYR A 51 -0.56 9.58 7.64
C TYR A 51 -1.45 8.43 7.19
N ARG A 52 -2.06 8.57 6.02
CA ARG A 52 -2.91 7.55 5.39
C ARG A 52 -2.42 7.30 3.98
N PHE A 53 -2.84 6.20 3.37
CA PHE A 53 -2.48 5.88 2.00
C PHE A 53 -2.87 7.03 1.06
N GLN A 54 -1.88 7.50 0.30
CA GLN A 54 -2.05 8.50 -0.75
C GLN A 54 -1.33 8.00 -1.99
N LEU A 55 -2.07 7.74 -3.07
CA LEU A 55 -1.50 7.20 -4.30
C LEU A 55 -0.50 8.20 -4.91
N ILE A 56 0.67 7.72 -5.36
CA ILE A 56 1.58 8.51 -6.19
C ILE A 56 0.88 8.80 -7.53
N PRO A 57 0.61 10.06 -7.90
CA PRO A 57 -0.20 10.37 -9.09
C PRO A 57 0.33 9.77 -10.39
N ALA A 58 1.66 9.69 -10.53
CA ALA A 58 2.31 9.11 -11.70
C ALA A 58 2.08 7.59 -11.83
N GLU A 59 1.87 6.88 -10.73
CA GLU A 59 1.68 5.42 -10.68
C GLU A 59 0.22 4.99 -10.82
N ARG A 60 -0.69 5.92 -11.10
CA ARG A 60 -2.13 5.64 -11.11
C ARG A 60 -2.52 4.53 -12.07
N ASN A 61 -1.95 4.52 -13.28
CA ASN A 61 -2.30 3.49 -14.27
C ASN A 61 -1.75 2.12 -13.86
N THR A 62 -0.49 2.06 -13.43
CA THR A 62 0.15 0.85 -12.89
C THR A 62 -0.68 0.25 -11.74
N PHE A 63 -1.18 1.11 -10.84
CA PHE A 63 -2.02 0.69 -9.72
C PHE A 63 -3.35 0.09 -10.16
N LEU A 64 -3.99 0.66 -11.19
CA LEU A 64 -5.23 0.13 -11.75
C LEU A 64 -5.02 -1.23 -12.42
N GLU A 65 -3.95 -1.36 -13.21
CA GLU A 65 -3.56 -2.63 -13.85
C GLU A 65 -3.28 -3.71 -12.79
N LEU A 66 -2.59 -3.36 -11.71
CA LEU A 66 -2.36 -4.29 -10.60
C LEU A 66 -3.67 -4.75 -9.97
N ASN A 67 -4.64 -3.85 -9.78
CA ASN A 67 -5.95 -4.22 -9.26
C ASN A 67 -6.73 -5.14 -10.20
N ASP A 68 -6.58 -4.98 -11.52
CA ASP A 68 -7.15 -5.91 -12.49
C ASP A 68 -6.52 -7.30 -12.38
N ILE A 69 -5.20 -7.38 -12.30
CA ILE A 69 -4.47 -8.63 -12.05
C ILE A 69 -4.95 -9.27 -10.75
N ARG A 70 -5.04 -8.52 -9.64
CA ARG A 70 -5.52 -9.04 -8.35
C ARG A 70 -6.90 -9.69 -8.49
N ARG A 71 -7.82 -9.07 -9.22
CA ARG A 71 -9.16 -9.63 -9.47
C ARG A 71 -9.10 -10.92 -10.27
N GLU A 72 -8.26 -11.01 -11.30
CA GLU A 72 -8.05 -12.24 -12.07
C GLU A 72 -7.57 -13.41 -11.19
N PHE A 73 -6.75 -13.12 -10.19
CA PHE A 73 -6.28 -14.09 -9.20
C PHE A 73 -7.24 -14.31 -8.02
N ASN A 74 -8.47 -13.77 -8.07
CA ASN A 74 -9.47 -13.81 -6.99
C ASN A 74 -8.98 -13.19 -5.66
N LEU A 75 -8.10 -12.19 -5.75
CA LEU A 75 -7.65 -11.39 -4.63
C LEU A 75 -8.45 -10.08 -4.53
N PRO A 76 -8.67 -9.54 -3.31
CA PRO A 76 -9.33 -8.26 -3.15
C PRO A 76 -8.49 -7.14 -3.78
N ALA A 77 -9.12 -6.29 -4.59
CA ALA A 77 -8.51 -5.07 -5.11
C ALA A 77 -8.21 -4.10 -3.97
N PHE A 78 -7.08 -3.40 -4.06
CA PHE A 78 -6.73 -2.32 -3.16
C PHE A 78 -7.67 -1.13 -3.35
N ARG A 79 -8.14 -0.53 -2.25
CA ARG A 79 -8.94 0.69 -2.26
C ARG A 79 -8.11 1.91 -2.67
N LEU A 80 -8.76 2.82 -3.40
CA LEU A 80 -8.29 4.20 -3.56
C LEU A 80 -8.95 5.07 -2.48
N PRO A 81 -8.23 6.06 -1.91
CA PRO A 81 -8.86 7.10 -1.11
C PRO A 81 -9.72 7.98 -2.04
N ASP A 82 -10.89 8.40 -1.56
CA ASP A 82 -11.81 9.27 -2.28
C ASP A 82 -11.23 10.66 -2.58
#